data_AF-A0A382R5P4-F1
#
_entry.id   AF-A0A382R5P4-F1
#
_cell.length_a   1.000
_cell.length_b   1.000
_cell.length_c   1.000
_cell.angle_alpha   90.00
_cell.angle_beta   90.00
_cell.angle_gamma   90.00
#
_symmetry.space_group_name_H-M   'P 1'
#
loop_
_entity.id
_entity.type
_entity.pdbx_description
1 polymer ?
#
loop_
_entity_poly.entity_id
_entity_poly.type
_entity_poly.pdbx_seq_one_letter_code
_entity_poly.pdbx_strand_id
1 'polypeptide(L)'
;QAGAFQGSPVQPGAQCAFAPYDLQHVRAVGFDVLVNRPKVAAYRAPGAPISEYAVESVVDEVAKKLDIDPIEFRLKNASREGTKASHGPKFGPIGLVETLEAAQAHDHYQSPLQPGQGRGVASGYWFNIGGQTSVTLNTGEDGTVALVVGTPDVGGTRASLGMMVAEELGIDLDKVRPMVGDTSSLGYNFLTGGSRTTFASGKVAVDAARDLVSQLRERAAKIWDVPVDETLWHNGGVIQKNGRGGLTETLSFRDLAKSMGKTGGPLVGQASENVQGAAPSFGTHVVDVDVDRETGRVEILRYTVVQDAGKAIHPSYVEGQYQG
;
A
#
# COMPACT_ATOMS: atom_id res chain seq x y z
N GLN A 1 4.87 20.47 -19.06
CA GLN A 1 5.75 20.31 -20.24
C GLN A 1 6.02 18.81 -20.41
N ALA A 2 5.88 18.26 -21.62
CA ALA A 2 5.93 16.81 -21.90
C ALA A 2 7.26 16.31 -22.49
N GLY A 3 8.10 17.22 -22.97
CA GLY A 3 9.16 16.87 -23.91
C GLY A 3 8.63 16.77 -25.34
N ALA A 4 9.36 16.06 -26.19
CA ALA A 4 9.06 15.95 -27.62
C ALA A 4 7.86 15.05 -27.96
N PHE A 5 7.33 14.30 -26.98
CA PHE A 5 6.21 13.38 -27.14
C PHE A 5 5.16 13.62 -26.06
N GLN A 6 3.90 13.36 -26.40
CA GLN A 6 2.78 13.50 -25.46
C GLN A 6 2.89 12.51 -24.29
N GLY A 7 2.13 12.78 -23.24
CA GLY A 7 1.99 11.91 -22.08
C GLY A 7 2.61 12.46 -20.79
N SER A 8 2.62 13.79 -20.60
CA SER A 8 2.95 14.32 -19.27
C SER A 8 1.84 13.97 -18.27
N PRO A 9 2.17 13.74 -16.98
CA PRO A 9 1.22 13.28 -15.98
C PRO A 9 0.32 14.42 -15.46
N VAL A 10 -0.32 15.14 -16.37
CA VAL A 10 -1.20 16.28 -16.09
C VAL A 10 -2.43 15.84 -15.30
N GLN A 11 -3.06 14.73 -15.71
CA GLN A 11 -4.25 14.23 -15.05
C GLN A 11 -3.96 13.83 -13.58
N PRO A 12 -2.97 12.98 -13.26
CA PRO A 12 -2.61 12.71 -11.87
C PRO A 12 -2.33 13.98 -11.04
N GLY A 13 -1.57 14.94 -11.60
CA GLY A 13 -1.34 16.21 -10.91
C GLY A 13 -2.63 16.96 -10.59
N ALA A 14 -3.54 17.08 -11.56
CA ALA A 14 -4.84 17.72 -11.33
C ALA A 14 -5.72 16.98 -10.31
N GLN A 15 -5.63 15.64 -10.26
CA GLN A 15 -6.37 14.81 -9.32
C GLN A 15 -5.88 14.96 -7.88
N CYS A 16 -4.55 15.01 -7.69
CA CYS A 16 -3.93 15.04 -6.36
C CYS A 16 -3.91 16.44 -5.74
N ALA A 17 -3.79 17.49 -6.54
CA ALA A 17 -3.54 18.87 -6.10
C ALA A 17 -4.37 19.31 -4.88
N PHE A 18 -5.66 19.00 -4.87
CA PHE A 18 -6.61 19.44 -3.84
C PHE A 18 -7.13 18.29 -2.98
N ALA A 19 -6.63 17.07 -3.17
CA ALA A 19 -7.15 15.89 -2.50
C ALA A 19 -7.07 15.94 -0.96
N PRO A 20 -6.08 16.60 -0.32
CA PRO A 20 -6.07 16.79 1.13
C PRO A 20 -7.20 17.66 1.69
N TYR A 21 -7.96 18.39 0.85
CA TYR A 21 -8.91 19.39 1.33
C TYR A 21 -10.35 19.13 0.89
N ASP A 22 -11.30 19.26 1.82
CA ASP A 22 -12.73 19.19 1.55
C ASP A 22 -13.23 20.53 0.99
N LEU A 23 -13.06 20.69 -0.32
CA LEU A 23 -13.43 21.90 -1.05
C LEU A 23 -14.74 21.68 -1.82
N GLN A 24 -15.72 22.56 -1.59
CA GLN A 24 -17.03 22.49 -2.25
C GLN A 24 -16.94 22.65 -3.79
N HIS A 25 -16.02 23.51 -4.26
CA HIS A 25 -15.90 23.89 -5.66
C HIS A 25 -14.44 23.89 -6.10
N VAL A 26 -14.09 22.96 -6.99
CA VAL A 26 -12.74 22.84 -7.53
C VAL A 26 -12.81 22.80 -9.06
N ARG A 27 -11.97 23.61 -9.71
CA ARG A 27 -11.74 23.55 -11.15
C ARG A 27 -10.25 23.43 -11.41
N ALA A 28 -9.82 22.27 -11.89
CA ALA A 28 -8.45 22.06 -12.36
C ALA A 28 -8.43 22.09 -13.90
N VAL A 29 -7.49 22.83 -14.47
CA VAL A 29 -7.22 22.88 -15.91
C VAL A 29 -5.74 22.60 -16.10
N GLY A 30 -5.42 21.62 -16.94
CA GLY A 30 -4.06 21.21 -17.22
C GLY A 30 -3.81 21.07 -18.72
N PHE A 31 -2.59 21.39 -19.15
CA PHE A 31 -2.18 21.34 -20.55
C PHE A 31 -0.95 20.45 -20.71
N ASP A 32 -1.05 19.49 -21.63
CA ASP A 32 0.09 18.68 -22.06
C ASP A 32 0.85 19.41 -23.17
N VAL A 33 1.86 20.19 -22.80
CA VAL A 33 2.61 21.05 -23.74
C VAL A 33 3.86 20.36 -24.26
N LEU A 34 3.90 20.12 -25.58
CA LEU A 34 5.04 19.57 -26.31
C LEU A 34 6.13 20.62 -26.52
N VAL A 35 7.38 20.18 -26.43
CA VAL A 35 8.57 21.01 -26.60
C VAL A 35 9.73 20.20 -27.18
N ASN A 36 10.75 20.85 -27.72
CA ASN A 36 11.97 20.17 -28.19
C ASN A 36 12.92 19.83 -27.02
N ARG A 37 12.48 18.95 -26.12
CA ARG A 37 13.26 18.40 -24.99
C ARG A 37 13.03 16.89 -24.87
N PRO A 38 13.89 16.14 -24.14
CA PRO A 38 13.65 14.73 -23.86
C PRO A 38 12.26 14.48 -23.27
N LYS A 39 11.64 13.35 -23.62
CA LYS A 39 10.33 12.94 -23.12
C LYS A 39 10.35 12.86 -21.59
N VAL A 40 9.32 13.39 -20.93
CA VAL A 40 9.16 13.19 -19.49
C VAL A 40 8.85 11.73 -19.17
N ALA A 41 9.29 11.28 -18.01
CA ALA A 41 9.04 9.94 -17.51
C ALA A 41 8.46 10.01 -16.09
N ALA A 42 7.89 8.91 -15.62
CA ALA A 42 7.41 8.82 -14.26
C ALA A 42 8.59 8.75 -13.28
N TYR A 43 8.63 9.69 -12.35
CA TYR A 43 9.38 9.59 -11.11
C TYR A 43 8.36 9.77 -9.98
N ARG A 44 8.51 9.01 -8.88
CA ARG A 44 7.57 8.82 -7.76
C ARG A 44 6.41 9.82 -7.70
N ALA A 45 5.19 9.29 -7.73
CA ALA A 45 3.94 10.07 -7.76
C ALA A 45 3.87 11.04 -8.95
N PRO A 46 4.00 10.58 -10.22
CA PRO A 46 4.18 11.48 -11.36
C PRO A 46 3.07 12.54 -11.45
N GLY A 47 3.47 13.81 -11.48
CA GLY A 47 2.57 14.97 -11.53
C GLY A 47 2.15 15.52 -10.17
N ALA A 48 1.95 14.66 -9.16
CA ALA A 48 1.43 15.07 -7.85
C ALA A 48 2.36 16.01 -7.06
N PRO A 49 3.67 15.75 -6.90
CA PRO A 49 4.55 16.62 -6.11
C PRO A 49 4.55 18.08 -6.56
N ILE A 50 4.52 18.33 -7.88
CA ILE A 50 4.56 19.68 -8.44
C ILE A 50 3.23 20.40 -8.21
N SER A 51 2.11 19.70 -8.38
CA SER A 51 0.79 20.26 -8.12
C SER A 51 0.52 20.49 -6.64
N GLU A 52 0.94 19.55 -5.79
CA GLU A 52 0.82 19.67 -4.33
C GLU A 52 1.70 20.77 -3.80
N TYR A 53 2.94 20.90 -4.28
CA TYR A 53 3.80 22.04 -3.92
C TYR A 53 3.10 23.38 -4.19
N ALA A 54 2.45 23.54 -5.35
CA ALA A 54 1.74 24.76 -5.68
C ALA A 54 0.54 25.01 -4.76
N VAL A 55 -0.26 23.98 -4.46
CA VAL A 55 -1.43 24.12 -3.58
C VAL A 55 -1.02 24.34 -2.12
N GLU A 56 -0.09 23.54 -1.59
CA GLU A 56 0.39 23.64 -0.21
C GLU A 56 1.06 24.98 0.07
N SER A 57 1.77 25.56 -0.90
CA SER A 57 2.35 26.91 -0.76
C SER A 57 1.25 27.96 -0.59
N VAL A 58 0.18 27.89 -1.38
CA VAL A 58 -0.97 28.81 -1.25
C VAL A 58 -1.71 28.59 0.06
N VAL A 59 -1.90 27.33 0.48
CA VAL A 59 -2.51 27.01 1.78
C VAL A 59 -1.74 27.64 2.93
N ASP A 60 -0.40 27.51 2.91
CA ASP A 60 0.47 28.10 3.93
C ASP A 60 0.44 29.64 3.91
N GLU A 61 0.44 30.27 2.73
CA GLU A 61 0.27 31.71 2.60
C GLU A 61 -1.08 32.21 3.15
N VAL A 62 -2.15 31.46 2.93
CA VAL A 62 -3.49 31.78 3.44
C VAL A 62 -3.53 31.64 4.96
N ALA A 63 -2.99 30.55 5.52
CA ALA A 63 -2.90 30.35 6.96
C ALA A 63 -2.16 31.51 7.63
N LYS A 64 -0.99 31.91 7.08
CA LYS A 64 -0.21 33.07 7.54
C LYS A 64 -0.97 34.39 7.47
N LYS A 65 -1.68 34.66 6.36
CA LYS A 65 -2.46 35.89 6.20
C LYS A 65 -3.64 35.99 7.17
N LEU A 66 -4.18 34.84 7.58
CA LEU A 66 -5.29 34.74 8.53
C LEU A 66 -4.83 34.63 9.99
N ASP A 67 -3.51 34.56 10.24
CA ASP A 67 -2.93 34.34 11.56
C ASP A 67 -3.46 33.06 12.23
N ILE A 68 -3.58 31.98 11.43
CA ILE A 68 -4.00 30.64 11.88
C ILE A 68 -2.79 29.71 11.78
N ASP A 69 -2.59 28.85 12.78
CA ASP A 69 -1.57 27.81 12.75
C ASP A 69 -1.69 26.95 11.47
N PRO A 70 -0.59 26.65 10.77
CA PRO A 70 -0.64 25.91 9.51
C PRO A 70 -1.27 24.52 9.61
N ILE A 71 -1.13 23.80 10.73
CA ILE A 71 -1.80 22.50 10.93
C ILE A 71 -3.26 22.71 11.29
N GLU A 72 -3.61 23.66 12.14
CA GLU A 72 -5.00 23.98 12.46
C GLU A 72 -5.82 24.37 11.22
N PHE A 73 -5.22 25.18 10.34
CA PHE A 73 -5.85 25.55 9.07
C PHE A 73 -6.12 24.30 8.20
N ARG A 74 -5.17 23.37 8.14
CA ARG A 74 -5.35 22.10 7.42
C ARG A 74 -6.43 21.24 8.05
N LEU A 75 -6.43 21.06 9.37
CA LEU A 75 -7.44 20.29 10.11
C LEU A 75 -8.87 20.80 9.87
N LYS A 76 -9.04 22.12 9.85
CA LYS A 76 -10.33 22.78 9.60
C LYS A 76 -10.89 22.48 8.21
N ASN A 77 -10.01 22.24 7.24
CA ASN A 77 -10.37 22.02 5.83
C ASN A 77 -10.06 20.59 5.36
N ALA A 78 -9.66 19.69 6.25
CA ALA A 78 -9.14 18.37 5.87
C ALA A 78 -10.21 17.49 5.23
N SER A 79 -9.80 16.75 4.20
CA SER A 79 -10.55 15.61 3.69
C SER A 79 -10.70 14.54 4.77
N ARG A 80 -11.86 13.89 4.79
CA ARG A 80 -12.24 12.82 5.71
C ARG A 80 -12.89 11.68 4.94
N GLU A 81 -13.18 10.59 5.64
CA GLU A 81 -14.05 9.57 5.07
C GLU A 81 -15.38 10.19 4.60
N GLY A 82 -15.77 9.86 3.37
CA GLY A 82 -16.96 10.41 2.71
C GLY A 82 -16.74 11.71 1.94
N THR A 83 -15.61 12.41 2.12
CA THR A 83 -15.25 13.59 1.31
C THR A 83 -15.21 13.21 -0.17
N LYS A 84 -15.84 14.05 -1.01
CA LYS A 84 -15.85 13.85 -2.46
C LYS A 84 -14.59 14.48 -3.04
N ALA A 85 -13.69 13.65 -3.55
CA ALA A 85 -12.49 14.11 -4.24
C ALA A 85 -12.87 15.00 -5.44
N SER A 86 -12.02 15.98 -5.73
CA SER A 86 -12.20 16.93 -6.85
C SER A 86 -12.39 16.23 -8.22
N HIS A 87 -11.86 15.01 -8.35
CA HIS A 87 -11.93 14.20 -9.56
C HIS A 87 -13.06 13.15 -9.56
N GLY A 88 -13.93 13.12 -8.55
CA GLY A 88 -15.17 12.34 -8.57
C GLY A 88 -15.45 11.41 -7.38
N PRO A 89 -14.55 10.48 -7.02
CA PRO A 89 -14.86 9.43 -6.03
C PRO A 89 -15.01 10.02 -4.62
N LYS A 90 -15.79 9.33 -3.79
CA LYS A 90 -15.77 9.58 -2.34
C LYS A 90 -14.65 8.76 -1.72
N PHE A 91 -13.90 9.37 -0.82
CA PHE A 91 -12.93 8.63 -0.02
C PHE A 91 -13.63 7.66 0.92
N GLY A 92 -13.11 6.44 1.02
CA GLY A 92 -13.42 5.53 2.12
C GLY A 92 -12.67 5.94 3.38
N PRO A 93 -12.33 4.98 4.26
CA PRO A 93 -11.45 5.26 5.40
C PRO A 93 -10.11 5.83 4.93
N ILE A 94 -9.71 6.98 5.46
CA ILE A 94 -8.45 7.68 5.18
C ILE A 94 -7.91 8.31 6.46
N GLY A 95 -6.58 8.34 6.62
CA GLY A 95 -5.92 8.80 7.85
C GLY A 95 -5.37 10.23 7.84
N LEU A 96 -5.88 11.15 7.00
CA LEU A 96 -5.29 12.50 6.90
C LEU A 96 -5.38 13.27 8.24
N VAL A 97 -6.54 13.23 8.90
CA VAL A 97 -6.77 13.95 10.15
C VAL A 97 -5.83 13.42 11.23
N GLU A 98 -5.72 12.10 11.32
CA GLU A 98 -4.83 11.40 12.23
C GLU A 98 -3.36 11.77 11.96
N THR A 99 -2.95 11.90 10.69
CA THR A 99 -1.58 12.35 10.37
C THR A 99 -1.33 13.80 10.78
N LEU A 100 -2.32 14.68 10.63
CA LEU A 100 -2.24 16.09 11.04
C LEU A 100 -2.18 16.23 12.56
N GLU A 101 -3.05 15.53 13.28
CA GLU A 101 -3.08 15.51 14.75
C GLU A 101 -1.79 14.93 15.33
N ALA A 102 -1.31 13.82 14.77
CA ALA A 102 -0.05 13.22 15.19
C ALA A 102 1.15 14.13 14.88
N ALA A 103 1.17 14.80 13.72
CA ALA A 103 2.19 15.79 13.40
C ALA A 103 2.14 16.99 14.37
N GLN A 104 0.94 17.49 14.70
CA GLN A 104 0.75 18.59 15.65
C GLN A 104 1.26 18.23 17.04
N ALA A 105 0.92 17.03 17.52
CA ALA A 105 1.32 16.55 18.84
C ALA A 105 2.79 16.12 18.93
N HIS A 106 3.48 15.94 17.80
CA HIS A 106 4.85 15.44 17.76
C HIS A 106 5.85 16.47 18.30
N ASP A 107 6.83 16.01 19.07
CA ASP A 107 7.89 16.85 19.67
C ASP A 107 8.59 17.77 18.66
N HIS A 108 8.73 17.32 17.40
CA HIS A 108 9.27 18.17 16.33
C HIS A 108 8.43 19.43 16.17
N TYR A 109 7.12 19.32 16.00
CA TYR A 109 6.23 20.48 15.78
C TYR A 109 6.07 21.35 17.02
N GLN A 110 6.23 20.77 18.21
CA GLN A 110 6.16 21.50 19.49
C GLN A 110 7.48 22.19 19.88
N SER A 111 8.60 21.81 19.26
CA SER A 111 9.91 22.37 19.60
C SER A 111 10.02 23.82 19.15
N PRO A 112 10.58 24.73 19.98
CA PRO A 112 10.80 26.11 19.58
C PRO A 112 11.88 26.21 18.49
N LEU A 113 11.69 27.14 17.58
CA LEU A 113 12.68 27.48 16.56
C LEU A 113 13.71 28.48 17.12
N GLN A 114 14.95 28.35 16.68
CA GLN A 114 16.00 29.35 16.95
C GLN A 114 15.90 30.51 15.95
N PRO A 115 16.48 31.69 16.27
CA PRO A 115 16.56 32.80 15.33
C PRO A 115 17.23 32.37 14.01
N GLY A 116 16.59 32.66 12.88
CA GLY A 116 17.07 32.25 11.56
C GLY A 116 16.41 30.99 11.00
N GLN A 117 15.80 30.17 11.86
CA GLN A 117 15.15 28.93 11.47
C GLN A 117 13.69 29.15 11.05
N GLY A 118 13.20 28.26 10.19
CA GLY A 118 11.80 28.18 9.78
C GLY A 118 11.28 26.76 9.86
N ARG A 119 9.99 26.63 10.19
CA ARG A 119 9.26 25.36 10.13
C ARG A 119 8.27 25.37 8.97
N GLY A 120 8.34 24.35 8.12
CA GLY A 120 7.40 24.09 7.05
C GLY A 120 6.51 22.90 7.38
N VAL A 121 5.26 22.96 6.93
CA VAL A 121 4.30 21.87 6.99
C VAL A 121 3.66 21.68 5.63
N ALA A 122 3.46 20.43 5.21
CA ALA A 122 2.72 20.08 4.02
C ALA A 122 1.91 18.79 4.19
N SER A 123 0.73 18.72 3.58
CA SER A 123 -0.05 17.49 3.44
C SER A 123 0.01 17.00 1.99
N GLY A 124 0.33 15.71 1.82
CA GLY A 124 0.45 15.06 0.51
C GLY A 124 -0.58 13.95 0.32
N TYR A 125 -0.84 13.61 -0.95
CA TYR A 125 -1.79 12.59 -1.35
C TYR A 125 -1.29 11.78 -2.57
N TRP A 126 -1.49 10.47 -2.51
CA TRP A 126 -1.33 9.63 -3.68
C TRP A 126 -2.46 8.62 -3.79
N PHE A 127 -3.11 8.58 -4.95
CA PHE A 127 -4.03 7.49 -5.25
C PHE A 127 -3.23 6.23 -5.56
N ASN A 128 -3.69 5.10 -5.03
CA ASN A 128 -3.19 3.79 -5.44
C ASN A 128 -4.06 3.25 -6.58
N ILE A 129 -3.50 2.38 -7.41
CA ILE A 129 -4.27 1.70 -8.47
C ILE A 129 -4.37 0.20 -8.21
N GLY A 130 -5.36 -0.43 -8.82
CA GLY A 130 -5.49 -1.88 -8.89
C GLY A 130 -4.89 -2.43 -10.19
N GLY A 131 -5.57 -3.39 -10.81
CA GLY A 131 -5.20 -3.96 -12.12
C GLY A 131 -4.98 -5.47 -12.06
N GLN A 132 -4.67 -6.05 -13.22
CA GLN A 132 -4.51 -7.49 -13.36
C GLN A 132 -3.33 -8.03 -12.54
N THR A 133 -3.56 -9.13 -11.85
CA THR A 133 -2.57 -9.81 -11.03
C THR A 133 -2.87 -11.30 -11.05
N SER A 134 -1.83 -12.12 -11.19
CA SER A 134 -1.89 -13.57 -11.04
C SER A 134 -0.86 -14.02 -10.02
N VAL A 135 -1.23 -14.95 -9.14
CA VAL A 135 -0.36 -15.55 -8.13
C VAL A 135 -0.56 -17.06 -8.11
N THR A 136 0.51 -17.82 -7.86
CA THR A 136 0.44 -19.26 -7.61
C THR A 136 1.28 -19.62 -6.39
N LEU A 137 0.77 -20.53 -5.57
CA LEU A 137 1.42 -21.13 -4.41
C LEU A 137 1.64 -22.61 -4.68
N ASN A 138 2.89 -23.04 -4.81
CA ASN A 138 3.22 -24.45 -5.05
C ASN A 138 3.71 -25.10 -3.74
N THR A 139 2.99 -26.12 -3.28
CA THR A 139 3.30 -26.81 -2.02
C THR A 139 4.31 -27.94 -2.24
N GLY A 140 5.38 -27.98 -1.45
CA GLY A 140 6.31 -29.11 -1.36
C GLY A 140 5.89 -30.13 -0.31
N GLU A 141 6.27 -31.41 -0.50
CA GLU A 141 5.99 -32.49 0.48
C GLU A 141 6.59 -32.23 1.87
N ASP A 142 7.60 -31.36 1.96
CA ASP A 142 8.24 -30.96 3.21
C ASP A 142 7.45 -29.90 4.00
N GLY A 143 6.37 -29.36 3.43
CA GLY A 143 5.54 -28.29 3.99
C GLY A 143 5.99 -26.89 3.60
N THR A 144 6.95 -26.74 2.68
CA THR A 144 7.32 -25.43 2.11
C THR A 144 6.35 -25.00 1.01
N VAL A 145 6.24 -23.69 0.79
CA VAL A 145 5.36 -23.09 -0.22
C VAL A 145 6.16 -22.12 -1.08
N ALA A 146 6.28 -22.41 -2.37
CA ALA A 146 6.82 -21.46 -3.34
C ALA A 146 5.72 -20.49 -3.76
N LEU A 147 5.85 -19.21 -3.37
CA LEU A 147 4.97 -18.12 -3.76
C LEU A 147 5.53 -17.49 -5.05
N VAL A 148 4.79 -17.61 -6.16
CA VAL A 148 5.19 -17.06 -7.46
C VAL A 148 4.25 -15.93 -7.86
N VAL A 149 4.82 -14.75 -8.07
CA VAL A 149 4.11 -13.53 -8.51
C VAL A 149 4.82 -12.90 -9.69
N GLY A 150 4.09 -12.40 -10.69
CA GLY A 150 4.69 -11.83 -11.91
C GLY A 150 5.11 -10.37 -11.78
N THR A 151 4.70 -9.69 -10.70
CA THR A 151 5.01 -8.28 -10.45
C THR A 151 6.48 -8.12 -10.02
N PRO A 152 7.31 -7.36 -10.76
CA PRO A 152 8.71 -7.14 -10.39
C PRO A 152 8.87 -6.51 -9.00
N ASP A 153 9.80 -7.05 -8.21
CA ASP A 153 10.14 -6.52 -6.89
C ASP A 153 11.18 -5.41 -7.00
N VAL A 154 10.77 -4.17 -6.73
CA VAL A 154 11.65 -2.98 -6.75
C VAL A 154 11.72 -2.27 -5.40
N GLY A 155 11.12 -2.83 -4.35
CA GLY A 155 10.91 -2.11 -3.10
C GLY A 155 10.57 -2.98 -1.88
N GLY A 156 10.79 -4.29 -1.95
CA GLY A 156 10.59 -5.21 -0.83
C GLY A 156 9.28 -6.01 -0.86
N THR A 157 8.62 -6.07 -2.03
CA THR A 157 7.34 -6.77 -2.20
C THR A 157 7.42 -8.23 -1.80
N ARG A 158 8.51 -8.94 -2.12
CA ARG A 158 8.65 -10.37 -1.78
C ARG A 158 8.52 -10.63 -0.27
N ALA A 159 9.11 -9.78 0.56
CA ALA A 159 9.03 -9.90 2.00
C ALA A 159 7.58 -9.72 2.49
N SER A 160 6.92 -8.63 2.06
CA SER A 160 5.54 -8.34 2.48
C SER A 160 4.54 -9.41 2.02
N LEU A 161 4.64 -9.89 0.78
CA LEU A 161 3.76 -10.95 0.29
C LEU A 161 4.03 -12.29 1.00
N GLY A 162 5.30 -12.59 1.28
CA GLY A 162 5.69 -13.77 2.06
C GLY A 162 5.05 -13.76 3.45
N MET A 163 5.07 -12.62 4.14
CA MET A 163 4.42 -12.44 5.44
C MET A 163 2.90 -12.67 5.37
N MET A 164 2.23 -12.08 4.38
CA MET A 164 0.78 -12.26 4.19
C MET A 164 0.41 -13.72 3.94
N VAL A 165 1.16 -14.42 3.09
CA VAL A 165 0.91 -15.84 2.79
C VAL A 165 1.20 -16.72 3.99
N ALA A 166 2.30 -16.46 4.73
CA ALA A 166 2.63 -17.20 5.94
C ALA A 166 1.54 -17.05 7.01
N GLU A 167 1.02 -15.83 7.20
CA GLU A 167 -0.06 -15.53 8.14
C GLU A 167 -1.37 -16.24 7.75
N GLU A 168 -1.80 -16.14 6.49
CA GLU A 168 -3.04 -16.78 6.02
C GLU A 168 -2.96 -18.32 6.07
N LEU A 169 -1.77 -18.89 5.77
CA LEU A 169 -1.52 -20.33 5.91
C LEU A 169 -1.19 -20.74 7.35
N GLY A 170 -0.99 -19.83 8.30
CA GLY A 170 -0.57 -20.16 9.66
C GLY A 170 0.71 -21.00 9.75
N ILE A 171 1.67 -20.80 8.83
CA ILE A 171 2.97 -21.47 8.81
C ILE A 171 4.10 -20.47 9.07
N ASP A 172 5.27 -20.99 9.45
CA ASP A 172 6.45 -20.14 9.66
C ASP A 172 6.87 -19.45 8.35
N LEU A 173 7.30 -18.19 8.46
CA LEU A 173 7.73 -17.40 7.30
C LEU A 173 8.89 -18.04 6.52
N ASP A 174 9.77 -18.81 7.19
CA ASP A 174 10.88 -19.53 6.56
C ASP A 174 10.41 -20.67 5.61
N LYS A 175 9.13 -21.07 5.71
CA LYS A 175 8.50 -22.04 4.82
C LYS A 175 7.94 -21.42 3.56
N VAL A 176 7.77 -20.10 3.51
CA VAL A 176 7.33 -19.40 2.30
C VAL A 176 8.55 -18.94 1.51
N ARG A 177 8.60 -19.29 0.22
CA ARG A 177 9.67 -18.92 -0.70
C ARG A 177 9.12 -18.02 -1.81
N PRO A 178 9.15 -16.68 -1.63
CA PRO A 178 8.66 -15.74 -2.63
C PRO A 178 9.60 -15.64 -3.83
N MET A 179 9.03 -15.65 -5.03
CA MET A 179 9.73 -15.62 -6.31
C MET A 179 9.01 -14.68 -7.27
N VAL A 180 9.79 -13.94 -8.07
CA VAL A 180 9.25 -13.21 -9.22
C VAL A 180 9.26 -14.18 -10.41
N GLY A 181 8.07 -14.52 -10.92
CA GLY A 181 7.90 -15.42 -12.05
C GLY A 181 8.21 -14.75 -13.39
N ASP A 182 8.62 -15.56 -14.37
CA ASP A 182 8.69 -15.12 -15.78
C ASP A 182 7.29 -15.12 -16.41
N THR A 183 7.12 -14.26 -17.40
CA THR A 183 5.94 -14.15 -18.28
C THR A 183 5.51 -15.45 -18.96
N SER A 184 6.40 -16.44 -19.09
CA SER A 184 6.06 -17.78 -19.58
C SER A 184 5.47 -18.72 -18.52
N SER A 185 5.61 -18.38 -17.24
CA SER A 185 5.34 -19.26 -16.09
C SER A 185 4.09 -18.91 -15.29
N LEU A 186 3.51 -17.73 -15.53
CA LEU A 186 2.39 -17.20 -14.76
C LEU A 186 1.42 -16.41 -15.64
N GLY A 187 0.17 -16.29 -15.18
CA GLY A 187 -0.80 -15.38 -15.79
C GLY A 187 -0.32 -13.92 -15.78
N TYR A 188 -0.98 -13.09 -16.59
CA TYR A 188 -0.60 -11.70 -16.78
C TYR A 188 -0.62 -10.91 -15.46
N ASN A 189 0.49 -10.20 -15.18
CA ASN A 189 0.61 -9.27 -14.08
C ASN A 189 0.87 -7.88 -14.65
N PHE A 190 0.09 -6.90 -14.19
CA PHE A 190 0.31 -5.51 -14.54
C PHE A 190 1.60 -4.95 -13.89
N LEU A 191 2.09 -3.82 -14.39
CA LEU A 191 3.40 -3.28 -14.04
C LEU A 191 3.59 -3.00 -12.54
N THR A 192 4.84 -2.90 -12.08
CA THR A 192 5.18 -2.33 -10.77
C THR A 192 5.18 -0.81 -10.86
N GLY A 193 4.08 -0.18 -10.42
CA GLY A 193 3.91 1.28 -10.46
C GLY A 193 2.54 1.71 -9.96
N GLY A 194 2.33 3.02 -9.80
CA GLY A 194 1.08 3.56 -9.23
C GLY A 194 0.80 3.05 -7.81
N SER A 195 1.85 2.62 -7.10
CA SER A 195 1.79 2.09 -5.74
C SER A 195 0.82 0.92 -5.56
N ARG A 196 0.57 0.14 -6.63
CA ARG A 196 -0.39 -0.97 -6.64
C ARG A 196 0.07 -2.25 -5.98
N THR A 197 1.38 -2.48 -5.92
CA THR A 197 1.93 -3.84 -5.79
C THR A 197 1.53 -4.52 -4.49
N THR A 198 1.72 -3.88 -3.34
CA THR A 198 1.32 -4.46 -2.04
C THR A 198 -0.19 -4.69 -1.96
N PHE A 199 -1.00 -3.77 -2.47
CA PHE A 199 -2.46 -3.91 -2.49
C PHE A 199 -2.92 -5.06 -3.39
N ALA A 200 -2.59 -4.99 -4.68
CA ALA A 200 -3.11 -5.92 -5.68
C ALA A 200 -2.44 -7.30 -5.60
N SER A 201 -1.12 -7.36 -5.49
CA SER A 201 -0.40 -8.64 -5.33
C SER A 201 -0.62 -9.25 -3.95
N GLY A 202 -0.76 -8.42 -2.90
CA GLY A 202 -1.08 -8.89 -1.55
C GLY A 202 -2.44 -9.56 -1.48
N LYS A 203 -3.48 -8.88 -1.98
CA LYS A 203 -4.83 -9.44 -2.05
C LYS A 203 -4.84 -10.78 -2.80
N VAL A 204 -4.30 -10.83 -4.01
CA VAL A 204 -4.32 -12.06 -4.82
C VAL A 204 -3.44 -13.17 -4.22
N ALA A 205 -2.37 -12.83 -3.50
CA ALA A 205 -1.58 -13.82 -2.76
C ALA A 205 -2.36 -14.43 -1.59
N VAL A 206 -3.12 -13.61 -0.85
CA VAL A 206 -4.04 -14.06 0.20
C VAL A 206 -5.16 -14.93 -0.39
N ASP A 207 -5.74 -14.55 -1.52
CA ASP A 207 -6.78 -15.33 -2.17
C ASP A 207 -6.25 -16.68 -2.69
N ALA A 208 -5.02 -16.72 -3.22
CA ALA A 208 -4.34 -17.98 -3.59
C ALA A 208 -4.04 -18.86 -2.36
N ALA A 209 -3.72 -18.26 -1.20
CA ALA A 209 -3.57 -19.00 0.05
C ALA A 209 -4.90 -19.58 0.53
N ARG A 210 -6.01 -18.84 0.39
CA ARG A 210 -7.36 -19.32 0.72
C ARG A 210 -7.82 -20.45 -0.19
N ASP A 211 -7.50 -20.38 -1.48
CA ASP A 211 -7.72 -21.48 -2.41
C ASP A 211 -6.97 -22.76 -1.97
N LEU A 212 -5.69 -22.62 -1.58
CA LEU A 212 -4.90 -23.73 -1.02
C LEU A 212 -5.52 -24.28 0.28
N VAL A 213 -5.98 -23.41 1.18
CA VAL A 213 -6.68 -23.82 2.41
C VAL A 213 -7.96 -24.59 2.10
N SER A 214 -8.72 -24.20 1.07
CA SER A 214 -9.90 -24.95 0.63
C SER A 214 -9.54 -26.38 0.23
N GLN A 215 -8.50 -26.55 -0.59
CA GLN A 215 -8.02 -27.87 -1.00
C GLN A 215 -7.55 -28.70 0.19
N LEU A 216 -6.82 -28.11 1.14
CA LEU A 216 -6.35 -28.78 2.35
C LEU A 216 -7.51 -29.29 3.20
N ARG A 217 -8.56 -28.47 3.37
CA ARG A 217 -9.80 -28.85 4.07
C ARG A 217 -10.52 -30.02 3.38
N GLU A 218 -10.60 -30.01 2.05
CA GLU A 218 -11.14 -31.14 1.28
C GLU A 218 -10.33 -32.42 1.46
N ARG A 219 -8.98 -32.33 1.52
CA ARG A 219 -8.11 -33.49 1.79
C ARG A 219 -8.34 -34.05 3.18
N ALA A 220 -8.41 -33.19 4.20
CA ALA A 220 -8.66 -33.59 5.57
C ALA A 220 -10.05 -34.25 5.73
N ALA A 221 -11.09 -33.64 5.14
CA ALA A 221 -12.44 -34.19 5.11
C ALA A 221 -12.47 -35.62 4.53
N LYS A 222 -11.74 -35.85 3.44
CA LYS A 222 -11.61 -37.18 2.83
C LYS A 222 -10.86 -38.18 3.70
N ILE A 223 -9.82 -37.75 4.42
CA ILE A 223 -9.07 -38.62 5.34
C ILE A 223 -9.96 -39.08 6.50
N TRP A 224 -10.76 -38.16 7.04
CA TRP A 224 -11.65 -38.40 8.17
C TRP A 224 -13.02 -38.98 7.79
N ASP A 225 -13.31 -39.12 6.50
CA ASP A 225 -14.60 -39.54 5.95
C ASP A 225 -15.77 -38.69 6.48
N VAL A 226 -15.59 -37.36 6.49
CA VAL A 226 -16.59 -36.38 6.95
C VAL A 226 -16.89 -35.30 5.90
N PRO A 227 -18.02 -34.60 5.99
CA PRO A 227 -18.31 -33.43 5.18
C PRO A 227 -17.28 -32.30 5.34
N VAL A 228 -16.98 -31.56 4.25
CA VAL A 228 -15.99 -30.47 4.26
C VAL A 228 -16.39 -29.32 5.19
N ASP A 229 -17.68 -29.07 5.37
CA ASP A 229 -18.22 -28.07 6.30
C ASP A 229 -18.02 -28.44 7.77
N GLU A 230 -17.72 -29.71 8.08
CA GLU A 230 -17.25 -30.17 9.38
C GLU A 230 -15.74 -29.95 9.60
N THR A 231 -15.02 -29.41 8.61
CA THR A 231 -13.61 -29.03 8.78
C THR A 231 -13.45 -27.53 8.97
N LEU A 232 -12.46 -27.10 9.74
CA LEU A 232 -12.05 -25.70 9.85
C LEU A 232 -10.54 -25.58 9.68
N TRP A 233 -10.11 -24.46 9.10
CA TRP A 233 -8.69 -24.07 9.09
C TRP A 233 -8.36 -23.34 10.39
N HIS A 234 -7.29 -23.75 11.06
CA HIS A 234 -6.85 -23.12 12.29
C HIS A 234 -5.34 -23.33 12.49
N ASN A 235 -4.59 -22.23 12.64
CA ASN A 235 -3.17 -22.21 13.03
C ASN A 235 -2.31 -23.25 12.28
N GLY A 236 -2.31 -23.21 10.95
CA GLY A 236 -1.46 -24.08 10.14
C GLY A 236 -1.92 -25.52 10.04
N GLY A 237 -3.19 -25.81 10.33
CA GLY A 237 -3.76 -27.14 10.16
C GLY A 237 -5.27 -27.12 9.95
N VAL A 238 -5.79 -28.27 9.54
CA VAL A 238 -7.24 -28.52 9.51
C VAL A 238 -7.62 -29.20 10.82
N ILE A 239 -8.71 -28.74 11.42
CA ILE A 239 -9.35 -29.34 12.59
C ILE A 239 -10.75 -29.83 12.21
N GLN A 240 -11.18 -30.93 12.83
CA GLN A 240 -12.57 -31.39 12.72
C GLN A 240 -13.45 -30.69 13.77
N LYS A 241 -14.61 -30.16 13.36
CA LYS A 241 -15.67 -29.71 14.26
C LYS A 241 -16.28 -30.93 14.94
N ASN A 242 -16.36 -30.96 16.26
CA ASN A 242 -17.23 -31.96 16.90
C ASN A 242 -18.65 -31.40 17.12
N GLY A 243 -19.65 -32.28 17.18
CA GLY A 243 -21.06 -31.94 17.39
C GLY A 243 -21.41 -31.30 18.75
N ARG A 244 -20.42 -30.97 19.58
CA ARG A 244 -20.56 -30.25 20.88
C ARG A 244 -19.61 -29.04 21.01
N GLY A 245 -18.93 -28.62 19.93
CA GLY A 245 -18.04 -27.45 19.93
C GLY A 245 -16.63 -27.65 20.49
N GLY A 246 -16.20 -28.89 20.76
CA GLY A 246 -14.80 -29.24 21.05
C GLY A 246 -13.98 -29.64 19.81
N LEU A 247 -12.68 -29.76 20.01
CA LEU A 247 -11.65 -30.07 19.00
C LEU A 247 -11.20 -31.53 19.20
N THR A 248 -11.17 -32.35 18.15
CA THR A 248 -10.88 -33.80 18.27
C THR A 248 -9.62 -34.24 17.54
N GLU A 249 -9.46 -33.89 16.26
CA GLU A 249 -8.32 -34.30 15.45
C GLU A 249 -7.78 -33.13 14.63
N THR A 250 -6.45 -33.08 14.49
CA THR A 250 -5.74 -32.03 13.74
C THR A 250 -4.81 -32.67 12.71
N LEU A 251 -4.93 -32.24 11.46
CA LEU A 251 -3.96 -32.53 10.41
C LEU A 251 -3.21 -31.24 10.10
N SER A 252 -1.91 -31.19 10.38
CA SER A 252 -1.11 -30.01 10.06
C SER A 252 -0.99 -29.82 8.56
N PHE A 253 -0.66 -28.59 8.13
CA PHE A 253 -0.30 -28.26 6.75
C PHE A 253 0.75 -29.25 6.22
N ARG A 254 1.76 -29.56 7.04
CA ARG A 254 2.85 -30.48 6.67
C ARG A 254 2.37 -31.93 6.51
N ASP A 255 1.47 -32.40 7.35
CA ASP A 255 0.92 -33.77 7.24
C ASP A 255 0.11 -33.93 5.96
N LEU A 256 -0.69 -32.91 5.62
CA LEU A 256 -1.48 -32.87 4.39
C LEU A 256 -0.59 -32.74 3.15
N ALA A 257 0.44 -31.89 3.21
CA ALA A 257 1.44 -31.76 2.15
C ALA A 257 2.20 -33.07 1.90
N LYS A 258 2.67 -33.73 2.96
CA LYS A 258 3.38 -35.01 2.88
C LYS A 258 2.52 -36.15 2.33
N SER A 259 1.21 -36.09 2.56
CA SER A 259 0.26 -37.12 2.12
C SER A 259 -0.41 -36.80 0.78
N MET A 260 -0.06 -35.69 0.11
CA MET A 260 -0.77 -35.20 -1.08
C MET A 260 -0.86 -36.22 -2.23
N GLY A 261 0.21 -37.01 -2.45
CA GLY A 261 0.21 -38.10 -3.44
C GLY A 261 -0.81 -39.21 -3.17
N LYS A 262 -1.26 -39.37 -1.92
CA LYS A 262 -2.29 -40.33 -1.51
C LYS A 262 -3.68 -39.70 -1.42
N THR A 263 -3.77 -38.37 -1.27
CA THR A 263 -5.04 -37.67 -0.99
C THR A 263 -5.62 -36.97 -2.23
N GLY A 264 -4.88 -36.88 -3.33
CA GLY A 264 -5.41 -36.47 -4.64
C GLY A 264 -4.44 -35.75 -5.56
N GLY A 265 -3.14 -35.86 -5.32
CA GLY A 265 -2.09 -35.24 -6.13
C GLY A 265 -1.60 -33.91 -5.56
N PRO A 266 -0.88 -33.11 -6.36
CA PRO A 266 -0.29 -31.84 -5.93
C PRO A 266 -1.30 -30.88 -5.29
N LEU A 267 -0.81 -30.07 -4.35
CA LEU A 267 -1.55 -28.98 -3.71
C LEU A 267 -1.03 -27.64 -4.24
N VAL A 268 -1.88 -26.93 -4.98
CA VAL A 268 -1.50 -25.69 -5.68
C VAL A 268 -2.57 -24.64 -5.46
N GLY A 269 -2.26 -23.58 -4.71
CA GLY A 269 -3.15 -22.44 -4.54
C GLY A 269 -3.01 -21.47 -5.73
N GLN A 270 -4.11 -21.05 -6.34
CA GLN A 270 -4.05 -20.11 -7.47
C GLN A 270 -5.11 -19.03 -7.36
N ALA A 271 -4.75 -17.81 -7.78
CA ALA A 271 -5.70 -16.73 -7.96
C ALA A 271 -5.27 -15.82 -9.11
N SER A 272 -6.26 -15.29 -9.83
CA SER A 272 -6.05 -14.32 -10.91
C SER A 272 -7.23 -13.37 -10.95
N GLU A 273 -6.96 -12.08 -10.76
CA GLU A 273 -8.00 -11.07 -10.62
C GLU A 273 -7.62 -9.77 -11.34
N ASN A 274 -8.63 -9.01 -11.73
CA ASN A 274 -8.48 -7.58 -12.01
C ASN A 274 -8.84 -6.80 -10.75
N VAL A 275 -7.86 -6.56 -9.88
CA VAL A 275 -8.10 -5.97 -8.55
C VAL A 275 -8.58 -4.53 -8.69
N GLN A 276 -9.58 -4.14 -7.88
CA GLN A 276 -10.17 -2.80 -7.85
C GLN A 276 -10.33 -2.31 -6.40
N GLY A 277 -10.65 -1.03 -6.21
CA GLY A 277 -10.95 -0.48 -4.88
C GLY A 277 -9.72 -0.17 -4.03
N ALA A 278 -8.61 0.23 -4.65
CA ALA A 278 -7.43 0.64 -3.92
C ALA A 278 -7.71 1.88 -3.05
N ALA A 279 -7.36 1.81 -1.77
CA ALA A 279 -7.40 2.98 -0.89
C ALA A 279 -6.25 3.94 -1.23
N PRO A 280 -6.43 5.26 -1.12
CA PRO A 280 -5.33 6.21 -1.28
C PRO A 280 -4.41 6.23 -0.05
N SER A 281 -3.30 6.96 -0.14
CA SER A 281 -2.45 7.30 1.01
C SER A 281 -2.41 8.82 1.19
N PHE A 282 -2.45 9.24 2.45
CA PHE A 282 -2.28 10.63 2.88
C PHE A 282 -1.09 10.71 3.84
N GLY A 283 -0.37 11.81 3.80
CA GLY A 283 0.71 12.07 4.75
C GLY A 283 0.82 13.55 5.10
N THR A 284 1.38 13.81 6.27
CA THR A 284 1.74 15.14 6.76
C THR A 284 3.23 15.16 7.05
N HIS A 285 3.90 16.17 6.50
CA HIS A 285 5.35 16.35 6.60
C HIS A 285 5.63 17.62 7.39
N VAL A 286 6.60 17.56 8.30
CA VAL A 286 7.11 18.70 9.07
C VAL A 286 8.60 18.80 8.85
N VAL A 287 9.09 19.98 8.50
CA VAL A 287 10.51 20.24 8.24
C VAL A 287 10.98 21.50 8.94
N ASP A 288 12.07 21.41 9.68
CA ASP A 288 12.81 22.56 10.20
C ASP A 288 14.00 22.82 9.30
N VAL A 289 14.17 24.08 8.91
CA VAL A 289 15.28 24.54 8.07
C VAL A 289 15.99 25.72 8.72
N ASP A 290 17.29 25.83 8.47
CA ASP A 290 18.05 27.06 8.66
C ASP A 290 18.39 27.67 7.30
N VAL A 291 18.33 29.00 7.20
CA VAL A 291 18.63 29.72 5.96
C VAL A 291 19.73 30.74 6.20
N ASP A 292 20.89 30.49 5.59
CA ASP A 292 21.96 31.47 5.52
C ASP A 292 21.52 32.65 4.66
N ARG A 293 21.35 33.81 5.29
CA ARG A 293 20.84 35.03 4.63
C ARG A 293 21.85 35.67 3.68
N GLU A 294 23.14 35.38 3.81
CA GLU A 294 24.17 35.91 2.91
C GLU A 294 24.28 35.06 1.65
N THR A 295 24.21 33.74 1.78
CA THR A 295 24.44 32.80 0.66
C THR A 295 23.17 32.22 0.04
N GLY A 296 22.05 32.27 0.77
CA GLY A 296 20.80 31.59 0.41
C GLY A 296 20.85 30.07 0.59
N ARG A 297 21.91 29.52 1.21
CA ARG A 297 22.00 28.09 1.52
C ARG A 297 20.90 27.72 2.53
N VAL A 298 20.16 26.67 2.20
CA VAL A 298 19.16 26.07 3.09
C VAL A 298 19.72 24.76 3.64
N GLU A 299 19.67 24.60 4.96
CA GLU A 299 20.02 23.36 5.65
C GLU A 299 18.76 22.75 6.27
N ILE A 300 18.51 21.46 5.99
CA ILE A 300 17.45 20.71 6.66
C ILE A 300 17.98 20.26 8.02
N LEU A 301 17.41 20.82 9.09
CA LEU A 301 17.81 20.50 10.47
C LEU A 301 17.11 19.25 10.98
N ARG A 302 15.83 19.13 10.65
CA ARG A 302 14.99 18.01 11.08
C ARG A 302 13.84 17.81 10.10
N TYR A 303 13.51 16.56 9.82
CA TYR A 303 12.40 16.19 8.94
C TYR A 303 11.59 15.07 9.60
N THR A 304 10.28 15.23 9.69
CA THR A 304 9.35 14.21 10.21
C THR A 304 8.26 13.95 9.18
N VAL A 305 8.09 12.67 8.86
CA VAL A 305 7.01 12.17 8.01
C VAL A 305 6.01 11.44 8.90
N VAL A 306 4.73 11.81 8.80
CA VAL A 306 3.62 11.07 9.40
C VAL A 306 2.69 10.68 8.27
N GLN A 307 2.62 9.39 7.94
CA GLN A 307 1.88 8.94 6.75
C GLN A 307 1.02 7.71 7.04
N ASP A 308 -0.22 7.78 6.57
CA ASP A 308 -1.18 6.69 6.61
C ASP A 308 -0.78 5.59 5.61
N ALA A 309 -0.28 4.49 6.17
CA ALA A 309 0.07 3.27 5.45
C ALA A 309 -1.11 2.29 5.35
N GLY A 310 -2.25 2.60 5.97
CA GLY A 310 -3.22 1.59 6.39
C GLY A 310 -2.55 0.59 7.33
N LYS A 311 -2.42 -0.66 6.90
CA LYS A 311 -1.66 -1.68 7.63
C LYS A 311 -0.21 -1.70 7.15
N ALA A 312 0.72 -1.29 8.02
CA ALA A 312 2.14 -1.49 7.80
C ALA A 312 2.49 -2.99 7.90
N ILE A 313 2.55 -3.68 6.75
CA ILE A 313 2.83 -5.11 6.67
C ILE A 313 4.23 -5.42 7.18
N HIS A 314 5.22 -4.64 6.73
CA HIS A 314 6.60 -4.71 7.20
C HIS A 314 7.02 -3.31 7.68
N PRO A 315 6.84 -2.97 8.98
CA PRO A 315 7.03 -1.61 9.49
C PRO A 315 8.34 -0.94 9.09
N SER A 316 9.48 -1.63 9.22
CA SER A 316 10.78 -1.05 8.83
C SER A 316 10.93 -0.80 7.33
N TYR A 317 10.21 -1.53 6.47
CA TYR A 317 10.24 -1.27 5.02
C TYR A 317 9.32 -0.10 4.67
N VAL A 318 8.20 0.05 5.39
CA VAL A 318 7.36 1.24 5.29
C VAL A 318 8.16 2.49 5.66
N GLU A 319 8.87 2.46 6.80
CA GLU A 319 9.77 3.54 7.22
C GLU A 319 10.84 3.83 6.15
N GLY A 320 11.50 2.78 5.62
CA GLY A 320 12.49 2.94 4.55
C GLY A 320 11.92 3.52 3.25
N GLN A 321 10.67 3.20 2.90
CA GLN A 321 9.99 3.79 1.74
C GLN A 321 9.69 5.27 1.93
N TYR A 322 9.39 5.71 3.15
CA TYR A 322 9.18 7.12 3.51
C TYR A 322 10.48 7.93 3.53
N GLN A 323 11.61 7.28 3.85
CA GLN A 323 12.93 7.91 3.90
C GLN A 323 13.58 8.11 2.52
N GLY A 324 13.44 7.12 1.63
CA GLY A 324 13.89 7.24 0.23
C GLY A 324 13.04 8.23 -0.55
#